data_AF-A0A6D1NYX5-F1
#
_entry.id   AF-A0A6D1NYX5-F1
#
_cell.length_a   1.000
_cell.length_b   1.000
_cell.length_c   1.000
_cell.angle_alpha   90.00
_cell.angle_beta   90.00
_cell.angle_gamma   90.00
#
_symmetry.space_group_name_H-M   'P 1'
#
loop_
_entity.id
_entity.type
_entity.pdbx_description
1 polymer ?
#
loop_
_entity_poly.entity_id
_entity_poly.type
_entity_poly.pdbx_seq_one_letter_code
_entity_poly.pdbx_strand_id
1 'polypeptide(L)'
;MKTLGEFIVEKQHEFSHATGELTALLSAIKLGAKIIHRDINKAGLVDILGASGAENVQGEVQQKLDLFANEKLKAALKARDIVAGIASEEEDEIVVFEGCEHAKYVVLMDPLDGSSNIDVNVSVGTIFSIYRR
;
A
#
# COMPACT_ATOMS: atom_id res chain seq x y z
N MET A 1 -23.83 1.75 -12.83
CA MET A 1 -22.70 1.23 -12.03
C MET A 1 -21.78 2.41 -11.77
N LYS A 2 -21.43 2.68 -10.50
CA LYS A 2 -20.53 3.77 -10.09
C LYS A 2 -19.17 3.16 -9.72
N THR A 3 -18.10 3.68 -10.28
CA THR A 3 -16.73 3.26 -9.97
C THR A 3 -16.27 3.84 -8.64
N LEU A 4 -15.26 3.23 -8.02
CA LEU A 4 -14.64 3.79 -6.81
C LEU A 4 -14.09 5.21 -7.05
N GLY A 5 -13.58 5.51 -8.25
CA GLY A 5 -13.09 6.84 -8.59
C GLY A 5 -14.20 7.89 -8.58
N GLU A 6 -15.33 7.59 -9.23
CA GLU A 6 -16.50 8.47 -9.23
C GLU A 6 -17.06 8.66 -7.82
N PHE A 7 -17.12 7.59 -7.02
CA PHE A 7 -17.56 7.67 -5.63
C PHE A 7 -16.68 8.60 -4.78
N ILE A 8 -15.35 8.48 -4.89
CA ILE A 8 -14.42 9.33 -4.12
C ILE A 8 -14.56 10.80 -4.54
N VAL A 9 -14.63 11.09 -5.85
CA VAL A 9 -14.78 12.47 -6.34
C VAL A 9 -16.10 13.07 -5.89
N GLU A 10 -17.20 12.33 -6.01
CA GLU A 10 -18.51 12.79 -5.52
C GLU A 10 -18.49 13.07 -4.01
N LYS A 11 -17.89 12.17 -3.23
CA LYS A 11 -17.76 12.36 -1.78
C LYS A 11 -16.91 13.57 -1.43
N GLN A 12 -15.85 13.87 -2.19
CA GLN A 12 -15.06 15.08 -1.99
C GLN A 12 -15.91 16.34 -2.09
N HIS A 13 -16.87 16.41 -3.02
CA HIS A 13 -17.74 17.58 -3.18
C HIS A 13 -18.67 17.82 -1.99
N GLU A 14 -18.91 16.82 -1.13
CA GLU A 14 -19.67 16.98 0.12
C GLU A 14 -18.88 17.73 1.20
N PHE A 15 -17.55 17.87 1.05
CA PHE A 15 -16.68 18.53 2.01
C PHE A 15 -16.04 19.79 1.40
N SER A 16 -16.61 20.96 1.69
CA SER A 16 -16.16 22.25 1.15
C SER A 16 -14.70 22.63 1.45
N HIS A 17 -14.12 22.05 2.50
CA HIS A 17 -12.73 22.25 2.91
C HIS A 17 -11.76 21.21 2.32
N ALA A 18 -12.24 20.24 1.53
CA ALA A 18 -11.41 19.23 0.92
C ALA A 18 -10.57 19.82 -0.22
N THR A 19 -9.25 19.69 -0.11
CA THR A 19 -8.27 20.16 -1.10
C THR A 19 -8.12 19.22 -2.30
N GLY A 20 -8.62 17.99 -2.19
CA GLY A 20 -8.40 16.91 -3.15
C GLY A 20 -7.16 16.07 -2.90
N GLU A 21 -6.32 16.42 -1.91
CA GLU A 21 -5.14 15.63 -1.54
C GLU A 21 -5.54 14.21 -1.10
N LEU A 22 -6.54 14.05 -0.23
CA LEU A 22 -7.03 12.73 0.17
C LEU A 22 -7.54 11.90 -1.02
N THR A 23 -8.20 12.53 -2.00
CA THR A 23 -8.66 11.88 -3.23
C THR A 23 -7.49 11.37 -4.07
N ALA A 24 -6.43 12.16 -4.19
CA ALA A 24 -5.20 11.76 -4.87
C ALA A 24 -4.51 10.59 -4.16
N LEU A 25 -4.49 10.61 -2.82
CA LEU A 25 -3.94 9.54 -1.98
C LEU A 25 -4.71 8.23 -2.14
N LEU A 26 -6.05 8.26 -2.02
CA LEU A 26 -6.90 7.09 -2.25
C LEU A 26 -6.75 6.54 -3.68
N SER A 27 -6.56 7.42 -4.65
CA SER A 27 -6.30 7.03 -6.03
C SER A 27 -4.94 6.34 -6.20
N ALA A 28 -3.94 6.71 -5.42
CA ALA A 28 -2.64 6.05 -5.39
C ALA A 28 -2.73 4.65 -4.78
N ILE A 29 -3.41 4.49 -3.64
CA ILE A 29 -3.66 3.19 -3.01
C ILE A 29 -4.41 2.26 -3.98
N LYS A 30 -5.46 2.76 -4.62
CA LYS A 30 -6.20 2.01 -5.65
C LYS A 30 -5.29 1.53 -6.79
N LEU A 31 -4.32 2.33 -7.21
CA LEU A 31 -3.37 1.95 -8.25
C LEU A 31 -2.40 0.87 -7.74
N GLY A 32 -1.84 1.06 -6.53
CA GLY A 32 -0.96 0.07 -5.88
C GLY A 32 -1.65 -1.29 -5.73
N ALA A 33 -2.87 -1.31 -5.22
CA ALA A 33 -3.67 -2.53 -5.07
C ALA A 33 -3.91 -3.26 -6.41
N LYS A 34 -4.15 -2.52 -7.50
CA LYS A 34 -4.31 -3.14 -8.84
C LYS A 34 -3.01 -3.76 -9.35
N ILE A 35 -1.87 -3.13 -9.08
CA ILE A 35 -0.55 -3.65 -9.47
C ILE A 35 -0.25 -4.92 -8.66
N ILE A 36 -0.44 -4.87 -7.34
CA ILE A 36 -0.27 -6.01 -6.43
C ILE A 36 -1.15 -7.17 -6.89
N HIS A 37 -2.46 -6.96 -7.08
CA HIS A 37 -3.39 -8.00 -7.53
C HIS A 37 -2.96 -8.64 -8.86
N ARG A 38 -2.55 -7.83 -9.84
CA ARG A 38 -2.09 -8.33 -11.14
C ARG A 38 -0.86 -9.23 -11.00
N ASP A 39 0.08 -8.85 -10.15
CA ASP A 39 1.37 -9.52 -10.05
C ASP A 39 1.29 -10.74 -9.12
N ILE A 40 0.47 -10.72 -8.06
CA ILE A 40 0.10 -11.90 -7.27
C ILE A 40 -0.56 -12.98 -8.15
N ASN A 41 -1.50 -12.60 -9.02
CA ASN A 41 -2.13 -13.55 -9.94
C ASN A 41 -1.15 -14.16 -10.96
N LYS A 42 0.04 -13.57 -11.12
CA LYS A 42 1.12 -14.09 -11.97
C LYS A 42 2.22 -14.76 -11.16
N ALA A 43 2.17 -14.75 -9.83
CA ALA A 43 3.22 -15.26 -8.98
C ALA A 43 3.49 -16.75 -9.23
N GLY A 44 2.47 -17.56 -9.52
CA GLY A 44 2.65 -18.97 -9.93
C GLY A 44 3.39 -19.17 -11.26
N LEU A 45 3.60 -18.12 -12.05
CA LEU A 45 4.26 -18.16 -13.37
C LEU A 45 5.64 -17.48 -13.36
N VAL A 46 6.01 -16.80 -12.27
CA VAL A 46 7.22 -15.97 -12.17
C VAL A 46 7.93 -16.33 -10.87
N ASP A 47 9.26 -16.22 -10.82
CA ASP A 47 10.11 -16.64 -9.67
C ASP A 47 10.04 -15.69 -8.44
N ILE A 48 8.85 -15.13 -8.20
CA ILE A 48 8.52 -14.21 -7.10
C ILE A 48 7.85 -14.92 -5.92
N LEU A 49 7.61 -16.23 -6.02
CA LEU A 49 7.16 -17.06 -4.90
C LEU A 49 8.35 -17.50 -4.03
N GLY A 50 8.07 -17.74 -2.75
CA GLY A 50 9.02 -18.26 -1.77
C GLY A 50 9.67 -17.20 -0.87
N ALA A 51 10.44 -17.71 0.11
CA ALA A 51 11.14 -16.90 1.10
C ALA A 51 12.13 -15.92 0.46
N SER A 52 12.17 -14.70 0.97
CA SER A 52 13.21 -13.72 0.65
C SER A 52 14.56 -14.11 1.27
N GLY A 53 14.53 -14.95 2.32
CA GLY A 53 15.69 -15.30 3.14
C GLY A 53 15.96 -14.31 4.29
N ALA A 54 15.13 -13.26 4.44
CA ALA A 54 15.16 -12.34 5.56
C ALA A 54 14.08 -12.70 6.60
N GLU A 55 14.37 -12.43 7.87
CA GLU A 55 13.39 -12.46 8.97
C GLU A 55 12.93 -11.04 9.26
N ASN A 56 11.64 -10.84 9.46
CA ASN A 56 11.07 -9.54 9.85
C ASN A 56 11.21 -9.30 11.37
N VAL A 57 10.82 -8.10 11.85
CA VAL A 57 10.84 -7.75 13.29
C VAL A 57 10.00 -8.66 14.18
N GLN A 58 9.14 -9.49 13.60
CA GLN A 58 8.26 -10.43 14.30
C GLN A 58 8.85 -11.85 14.33
N GLY A 59 10.01 -12.07 13.72
CA GLY A 59 10.68 -13.37 13.65
C GLY A 59 10.08 -14.31 12.61
N GLU A 60 9.29 -13.78 11.67
CA GLU A 60 8.72 -14.54 10.56
C GLU A 60 9.60 -14.43 9.32
N VAL A 61 9.65 -15.51 8.53
CA VAL A 61 10.38 -15.53 7.26
C VAL A 61 9.60 -14.69 6.24
N GLN A 62 10.17 -13.54 5.88
CA GLN A 62 9.54 -12.60 4.97
C GLN A 62 9.48 -13.18 3.56
N GLN A 63 8.32 -13.13 2.90
CA GLN A 63 8.22 -13.60 1.52
C GLN A 63 8.67 -12.54 0.53
N LYS A 64 9.15 -12.97 -0.65
CA LYS A 64 9.48 -12.03 -1.74
C LYS A 64 8.28 -11.18 -2.16
N LEU A 65 7.08 -11.74 -2.05
CA LEU A 65 5.83 -11.06 -2.37
C LEU A 65 5.49 -9.93 -1.39
N ASP A 66 5.84 -10.08 -0.12
CA ASP A 66 5.62 -9.08 0.92
C ASP A 66 6.47 -7.84 0.64
N LEU A 67 7.77 -8.06 0.41
CA LEU A 67 8.73 -7.04 -0.02
C LEU A 67 8.26 -6.35 -1.32
N PHE A 68 7.79 -7.14 -2.27
CA PHE A 68 7.26 -6.59 -3.53
C PHE A 68 6.06 -5.68 -3.29
N ALA A 69 5.07 -6.13 -2.51
CA ALA A 69 3.86 -5.36 -2.23
C ALA A 69 4.20 -4.07 -1.47
N ASN A 70 5.10 -4.16 -0.48
CA ASN A 70 5.62 -3.02 0.26
C ASN A 70 6.23 -1.96 -0.68
N GLU A 71 7.14 -2.37 -1.56
CA GLU A 71 7.79 -1.46 -2.51
C GLU A 71 6.79 -0.82 -3.49
N LYS A 72 5.77 -1.56 -3.95
CA LYS A 72 4.75 -1.01 -4.85
C LYS A 72 3.87 0.04 -4.17
N LEU A 73 3.42 -0.20 -2.94
CA LEU A 73 2.63 0.79 -2.20
C LEU A 73 3.48 1.99 -1.81
N LYS A 74 4.69 1.78 -1.30
CA LYS A 74 5.64 2.84 -0.95
C LYS A 74 5.91 3.75 -2.16
N ALA A 75 6.22 3.18 -3.33
CA ALA A 75 6.42 3.94 -4.56
C ALA A 75 5.17 4.70 -5.01
N ALA A 76 3.98 4.08 -4.92
CA ALA A 76 2.73 4.73 -5.29
C ALA A 76 2.38 5.92 -4.38
N LEU A 77 2.66 5.81 -3.08
CA LEU A 77 2.43 6.88 -2.09
C LEU A 77 3.47 8.00 -2.22
N LYS A 78 4.75 7.65 -2.36
CA LYS A 78 5.85 8.63 -2.53
C LYS A 78 5.64 9.50 -3.76
N ALA A 79 5.16 8.94 -4.87
CA ALA A 79 4.93 9.67 -6.12
C ALA A 79 3.83 10.75 -6.06
N ARG A 80 3.17 10.95 -4.90
CA ARG A 80 2.10 11.93 -4.74
C ARG A 80 2.50 13.19 -3.97
N ASP A 81 3.68 13.23 -3.32
CA ASP A 81 4.18 14.34 -2.50
C ASP A 81 3.22 14.86 -1.39
N ILE A 82 2.18 14.09 -1.05
CA ILE A 82 1.14 14.45 -0.06
C ILE A 82 1.16 13.54 1.17
N VAL A 83 2.05 12.54 1.18
CA VAL A 83 2.30 11.64 2.31
C VAL A 83 3.67 11.99 2.89
N ALA A 84 3.73 12.31 4.17
CA ALA A 84 4.98 12.67 4.85
C ALA A 84 5.84 11.43 5.15
N GLY A 85 5.20 10.29 5.33
CA GLY A 85 5.86 9.02 5.60
C GLY A 85 4.86 7.90 5.82
N ILE A 86 5.40 6.70 6.01
CA ILE A 86 4.63 5.48 6.21
C ILE A 86 5.16 4.67 7.39
N ALA A 87 4.29 3.85 7.97
CA ALA A 87 4.70 2.70 8.76
C ALA A 87 4.15 1.44 8.07
N SER A 88 5.00 0.45 7.88
CA SER A 88 4.67 -0.80 7.20
C SER A 88 4.95 -1.96 8.12
N GLU A 89 4.19 -3.05 8.00
CA GLU A 89 4.57 -4.33 8.61
C GLU A 89 5.96 -4.81 8.15
N GLU A 90 6.34 -4.47 6.91
CA GLU A 90 7.57 -4.93 6.26
C GLU A 90 8.78 -4.02 6.48
N GLU A 91 8.68 -3.02 7.36
CA GLU A 91 9.76 -2.06 7.64
C GLU A 91 10.01 -1.98 9.16
N ASP A 92 11.28 -2.08 9.57
CA ASP A 92 11.66 -2.04 10.99
C ASP A 92 11.42 -0.66 11.61
N GLU A 93 11.60 0.40 10.81
CA GLU A 93 11.44 1.79 11.22
C GLU A 93 10.41 2.50 10.33
N ILE A 94 9.89 3.63 10.84
CA ILE A 94 9.04 4.50 10.02
C ILE A 94 9.83 5.02 8.83
N VAL A 95 9.21 5.01 7.65
CA VAL A 95 9.82 5.55 6.43
C VAL A 95 9.35 6.98 6.25
N VAL A 96 10.26 7.94 6.40
CA VAL A 96 10.00 9.36 6.12
C VAL A 96 10.33 9.65 4.66
N PHE A 97 9.41 10.29 3.93
CA PHE A 97 9.66 10.71 2.55
C PHE A 97 10.34 12.08 2.53
N GLU A 98 11.59 12.12 2.06
CA GLU A 98 12.35 13.36 1.87
C GLU A 98 11.63 14.34 0.93
N GLY A 99 11.65 15.63 1.26
CA GLY A 99 11.00 16.68 0.45
C GLY A 99 9.48 16.79 0.64
N CYS A 100 8.89 15.95 1.49
CA CYS A 100 7.47 15.93 1.82
C CYS A 100 7.18 16.60 3.17
N GLU A 101 7.97 17.57 3.63
CA GLU A 101 7.79 18.20 4.95
C GLU A 101 6.47 18.98 5.04
N HIS A 102 5.92 19.38 3.90
CA HIS A 102 4.64 20.06 3.75
C HIS A 102 3.44 19.10 3.68
N ALA A 103 3.68 17.80 3.52
CA ALA A 103 2.63 16.79 3.41
C ALA A 103 1.81 16.69 4.70
N LYS A 104 0.52 16.40 4.52
CA LYS A 104 -0.48 16.42 5.60
C LYS A 104 -0.90 15.03 6.07
N TYR A 105 -0.43 13.97 5.41
CA TYR A 105 -0.87 12.61 5.69
C TYR A 105 0.27 11.69 6.08
N VAL A 106 -0.04 10.73 6.95
CA VAL A 106 0.79 9.56 7.26
C VAL A 106 -0.07 8.32 6.97
N VAL A 107 0.54 7.29 6.38
CA VAL A 107 -0.17 6.05 6.04
C VAL A 107 0.44 4.89 6.82
N LEU A 108 -0.39 4.12 7.51
CA LEU A 108 0.02 2.85 8.10
C LEU A 108 -0.54 1.75 7.21
N MET A 109 0.25 0.72 6.94
CA MET A 109 -0.15 -0.36 6.04
C MET A 109 0.39 -1.72 6.45
N ASP A 110 -0.40 -2.73 6.15
CA ASP A 110 0.05 -4.09 5.91
C ASP A 110 -0.13 -4.30 4.38
N PRO A 111 0.98 -4.39 3.63
CA PRO A 111 0.93 -4.42 2.18
C PRO A 111 0.37 -5.73 1.64
N LEU A 112 0.49 -6.84 2.39
CA LEU A 112 0.07 -8.17 1.96
C LEU A 112 -0.33 -9.09 3.14
N ASP A 113 -1.54 -8.87 3.65
CA ASP A 113 -2.11 -9.69 4.72
C ASP A 113 -2.34 -11.12 4.25
N GLY A 114 -1.89 -12.07 5.08
CA GLY A 114 -2.06 -13.49 4.84
C GLY A 114 -1.13 -14.05 3.77
N SER A 115 0.06 -13.49 3.55
CA SER A 115 1.00 -13.97 2.53
C SER A 115 1.35 -15.47 2.64
N SER A 116 1.33 -16.03 3.86
CA SER A 116 1.46 -17.47 4.13
C SER A 116 0.42 -18.36 3.41
N ASN A 117 -0.71 -17.77 3.01
CA ASN A 117 -1.81 -18.44 2.32
C ASN A 117 -1.67 -18.48 0.79
N ILE A 118 -0.66 -17.80 0.22
CA ILE A 118 -0.50 -17.67 -1.24
C ILE A 118 -0.25 -19.02 -1.90
N ASP A 119 0.60 -19.87 -1.29
CA ASP A 119 0.97 -21.17 -1.86
C ASP A 119 -0.20 -22.17 -1.92
N VAL A 120 -1.22 -21.97 -1.07
CA VAL A 120 -2.44 -22.77 -1.05
C VAL A 120 -3.63 -22.08 -1.75
N ASN A 121 -3.37 -20.97 -2.44
CA ASN A 121 -4.35 -20.20 -3.21
C ASN A 121 -5.59 -19.78 -2.39
N VAL A 122 -5.35 -19.39 -1.14
CA VAL A 122 -6.37 -18.84 -0.24
C VAL A 122 -6.34 -17.30 -0.32
N SER A 123 -7.43 -16.64 0.10
CA SER A 123 -7.58 -15.19 0.03
C SER A 123 -6.47 -14.44 0.78
N VAL A 124 -5.95 -13.40 0.14
CA VAL A 124 -4.99 -12.43 0.69
C VAL A 124 -5.47 -11.00 0.44
N GLY A 125 -4.94 -10.04 1.19
CA GLY A 125 -5.43 -8.66 1.18
C GLY A 125 -4.34 -7.61 1.36
N THR A 126 -4.75 -6.35 1.37
CA THR A 126 -3.92 -5.21 1.76
C THR A 126 -4.72 -4.39 2.75
N ILE A 127 -4.13 -4.07 3.90
CA ILE A 127 -4.75 -3.27 4.95
C ILE A 127 -4.06 -1.92 4.99
N PHE A 128 -4.81 -0.84 5.14
CA PHE A 128 -4.23 0.49 5.29
C PHE A 128 -5.09 1.37 6.18
N SER A 129 -4.45 2.37 6.78
CA SER A 129 -5.10 3.46 7.49
C SER A 129 -4.39 4.78 7.19
N ILE A 130 -5.16 5.88 7.19
CA ILE A 130 -4.68 7.20 6.80
C ILE A 130 -4.91 8.15 7.97
N TYR A 131 -3.84 8.79 8.43
CA TYR A 131 -3.88 9.79 9.48
C TYR A 131 -3.52 11.15 8.91
N ARG A 132 -4.14 12.19 9.47
CA ARG A 132 -3.74 13.58 9.21
C ARG A 132 -2.69 13.97 10.26
N ARG A 133 -1.59 14.55 9.80
CA ARG A 133 -0.51 15.10 10.63
C ARG A 133 -0.90 16.47 11.20
#